data_AF-A0A959A0U1-F1
#
_entry.id   AF-A0A959A0U1-F1
#
_cell.length_a   1.000
_cell.length_b   1.000
_cell.length_c   1.000
_cell.angle_alpha   90.00
_cell.angle_beta   90.00
_cell.angle_gamma   90.00
#
_symmetry.space_group_name_H-M   'P 1'
#
loop_
_entity.id
_entity.type
_entity.pdbx_description
1 polymer ?
#
loop_
_entity_poly.entity_id
_entity_poly.type
_entity_poly.pdbx_seq_one_letter_code
_entity_poly.pdbx_strand_id
1 'polypeptide(L)'
;MVFVMAILTVKGQSSLDERTGFWTTGASWVGGTMPGTLSSGTVTVNGKVVVVNGTIQVANHMALNGTNLSVNVGDTLVILGNLNVTLTSFTNNGVIIVLGNLSNTLSNNTISGSGKLVVTGNYSNAFGANTFTGPSYVYGSTPGFSPAPPVGNESDLQTNDPDLYDYTNSIFNILPVELTSFEAKVMGESVTIAWATASEFNNDYFVVERSIDGAGFQALATLPGAGTSTMEHHYMVVDSFPAIGLSYYRVAQVDYDGKSVTFKAAAVQVKAPAQPEIYPNPTSRYVFINLNPEDYNIVLTHLNGHTVPQGMAPIEFNERTRLDLGRLGAGAYILHLVNVKSGMASRFRIVKQ
;
A
#
# COMPACT_ATOMS: atom_id res chain seq x y z
N MET A 1 -6.46 -40.18 22.83
CA MET A 1 -7.26 -40.08 21.60
C MET A 1 -6.28 -40.10 20.43
N VAL A 2 -6.52 -40.89 19.38
CA VAL A 2 -5.53 -41.10 18.31
C VAL A 2 -5.68 -40.01 17.26
N PHE A 3 -4.60 -39.27 16.97
CA PHE A 3 -4.53 -38.40 15.80
C PHE A 3 -4.34 -39.27 14.56
N VAL A 4 -5.35 -39.30 13.68
CA VAL A 4 -5.23 -39.87 12.34
C VAL A 4 -4.73 -38.76 11.42
N MET A 5 -3.49 -38.87 10.94
CA MET A 5 -3.00 -38.03 9.84
C MET A 5 -3.75 -38.40 8.56
N ALA A 6 -4.50 -37.45 8.00
CA ALA A 6 -4.83 -37.49 6.57
C ALA A 6 -3.55 -37.14 5.80
N ILE A 7 -3.09 -38.04 4.92
CA ILE A 7 -1.81 -37.88 4.21
C ILE A 7 -2.07 -37.47 2.75
N LEU A 8 -2.11 -36.16 2.49
CA LEU A 8 -1.77 -35.67 1.15
C LEU A 8 -0.24 -35.79 0.99
N THR A 9 0.21 -36.63 0.05
CA THR A 9 1.62 -37.01 -0.06
C THR A 9 2.44 -35.99 -0.87
N VAL A 10 2.65 -34.80 -0.32
CA VAL A 10 3.70 -33.87 -0.79
C VAL A 10 5.00 -34.20 -0.05
N LYS A 11 5.62 -35.33 -0.42
CA LYS A 11 6.68 -35.95 0.39
C LYS A 11 8.07 -35.35 0.14
N GLY A 12 8.25 -34.14 0.66
CA GLY A 12 9.56 -33.56 0.96
C GLY A 12 10.23 -32.84 -0.21
N GLN A 13 10.69 -31.63 0.11
CA GLN A 13 11.69 -30.86 -0.63
C GLN A 13 11.25 -30.32 -2.03
N SER A 14 11.47 -29.05 -2.41
CA SER A 14 11.79 -27.82 -1.66
C SER A 14 11.86 -26.60 -2.64
N SER A 15 12.37 -25.41 -2.25
CA SER A 15 12.66 -24.25 -3.14
C SER A 15 13.61 -23.13 -2.56
N LEU A 16 14.83 -23.01 -3.13
CA LEU A 16 15.99 -22.08 -3.04
C LEU A 16 16.75 -22.32 -4.38
N ASP A 17 17.53 -21.38 -4.92
CA ASP A 17 18.10 -21.49 -6.30
C ASP A 17 19.27 -22.51 -6.42
N GLU A 18 19.59 -22.89 -7.66
CA GLU A 18 20.92 -22.64 -8.27
C GLU A 18 20.99 -23.24 -9.69
N ARG A 19 20.44 -22.53 -10.68
CA ARG A 19 20.64 -22.78 -12.14
C ARG A 19 20.73 -24.26 -12.54
N THR A 20 19.59 -24.95 -12.68
CA THR A 20 19.50 -26.43 -12.69
C THR A 20 20.01 -27.06 -11.40
N GLY A 21 19.61 -26.47 -10.27
CA GLY A 21 19.78 -27.01 -8.92
C GLY A 21 18.48 -27.61 -8.37
N PHE A 22 18.58 -28.32 -7.25
CA PHE A 22 17.40 -28.67 -6.47
C PHE A 22 16.79 -27.40 -5.89
N TRP A 23 15.51 -27.18 -6.16
CA TRP A 23 14.71 -26.21 -5.44
C TRP A 23 14.77 -26.63 -3.93
N THR A 24 15.38 -25.81 -3.04
CA THR A 24 15.95 -26.20 -1.71
C THR A 24 15.42 -25.67 -0.32
N THR A 25 14.43 -24.76 -0.14
CA THR A 25 13.19 -24.92 0.75
C THR A 25 12.19 -23.74 0.74
N GLY A 26 10.97 -23.95 0.20
CA GLY A 26 9.75 -23.17 0.53
C GLY A 26 9.56 -21.80 -0.14
N ALA A 27 10.10 -21.57 -1.33
CA ALA A 27 10.09 -20.26 -1.98
C ALA A 27 8.71 -19.78 -2.45
N SER A 28 8.26 -18.70 -1.81
CA SER A 28 7.70 -17.57 -2.55
C SER A 28 8.83 -16.79 -3.23
N TRP A 29 8.58 -16.16 -4.38
CA TRP A 29 9.58 -15.33 -5.05
C TRP A 29 9.67 -13.95 -4.37
N VAL A 30 10.73 -13.72 -3.58
CA VAL A 30 11.08 -12.40 -3.05
C VAL A 30 12.60 -12.22 -3.13
N GLY A 31 13.04 -11.08 -3.69
CA GLY A 31 14.44 -10.64 -3.61
C GLY A 31 15.44 -11.35 -4.55
N GLY A 32 15.24 -11.27 -5.87
CA GLY A 32 16.24 -11.73 -6.84
C GLY A 32 15.92 -11.32 -8.28
N THR A 33 16.88 -11.50 -9.20
CA THR A 33 16.63 -11.27 -10.63
C THR A 33 15.89 -12.46 -11.25
N MET A 34 14.56 -12.32 -11.35
CA MET A 34 13.78 -13.00 -12.39
C MET A 34 14.44 -12.76 -13.77
N PRO A 35 14.35 -13.69 -14.76
CA PRO A 35 14.99 -13.51 -16.08
C PRO A 35 14.38 -12.42 -16.99
N GLY A 36 14.26 -11.18 -16.50
CA GLY A 36 13.70 -10.02 -17.19
C GLY A 36 12.88 -9.12 -16.25
N THR A 37 13.51 -8.06 -15.73
CA THR A 37 12.88 -6.85 -15.17
C THR A 37 12.74 -5.79 -16.28
N LEU A 38 11.89 -4.76 -16.26
CA LEU A 38 10.85 -4.26 -15.32
C LEU A 38 10.06 -3.14 -16.06
N SER A 39 8.75 -3.00 -15.83
CA SER A 39 8.05 -1.70 -15.65
C SER A 39 6.54 -1.92 -15.43
N SER A 40 5.92 -1.05 -14.60
CA SER A 40 4.49 -0.95 -14.26
C SER A 40 3.49 -1.80 -15.08
N GLY A 41 2.99 -2.87 -14.47
CA GLY A 41 1.90 -3.70 -15.01
C GLY A 41 2.35 -4.81 -15.96
N THR A 42 1.87 -6.04 -15.74
CA THR A 42 2.09 -7.22 -16.60
C THR A 42 3.51 -7.80 -16.57
N VAL A 43 3.77 -8.74 -15.65
CA VAL A 43 4.96 -9.61 -15.68
C VAL A 43 4.94 -10.44 -16.96
N THR A 44 5.75 -10.06 -17.96
CA THR A 44 5.71 -10.66 -19.30
C THR A 44 6.88 -11.60 -19.54
N VAL A 45 6.65 -12.91 -19.49
CA VAL A 45 7.64 -13.91 -19.91
C VAL A 45 7.62 -14.01 -21.43
N ASN A 46 8.67 -13.49 -22.08
CA ASN A 46 8.87 -13.57 -23.53
C ASN A 46 9.87 -14.69 -23.90
N GLY A 47 9.49 -15.58 -24.83
CA GLY A 47 10.45 -16.38 -25.61
C GLY A 47 11.20 -17.52 -24.90
N LYS A 48 10.72 -18.03 -23.75
CA LYS A 48 11.34 -19.17 -23.04
C LYS A 48 10.31 -20.13 -22.47
N VAL A 49 10.50 -21.44 -22.62
CA VAL A 49 9.65 -22.46 -21.99
C VAL A 49 9.70 -22.32 -20.47
N VAL A 50 8.54 -22.27 -19.83
CA VAL A 50 8.40 -22.35 -18.37
C VAL A 50 8.09 -23.81 -18.01
N VAL A 51 8.99 -24.45 -17.26
CA VAL A 51 8.74 -25.77 -16.65
C VAL A 51 8.70 -25.60 -15.15
N VAL A 52 7.60 -26.02 -14.53
CA VAL A 52 7.44 -26.02 -13.07
C VAL A 52 7.86 -27.39 -12.54
N ASN A 53 8.78 -27.41 -11.57
CA ASN A 53 9.14 -28.59 -10.79
C ASN A 53 8.93 -28.24 -9.30
N GLY A 54 8.03 -28.94 -8.60
CA GLY A 54 7.55 -28.56 -7.27
C GLY A 54 6.44 -27.50 -7.30
N THR A 55 6.36 -26.66 -6.27
CA THR A 55 5.34 -25.61 -6.16
C THR A 55 5.91 -24.22 -6.45
N ILE A 56 5.23 -23.43 -7.29
CA ILE A 56 5.50 -22.01 -7.50
C ILE A 56 4.25 -21.20 -7.15
N GLN A 57 4.42 -20.14 -6.36
CA GLN A 57 3.39 -19.14 -6.08
C GLN A 57 3.76 -17.79 -6.71
N VAL A 58 2.83 -17.18 -7.44
CA VAL A 58 2.99 -15.88 -8.08
C VAL A 58 2.03 -14.89 -7.44
N ALA A 59 2.57 -13.83 -6.82
CA ALA A 59 1.83 -12.82 -6.08
C ALA A 59 0.73 -12.10 -6.88
N ASN A 60 1.09 -11.60 -8.07
CA ASN A 60 0.24 -10.70 -8.84
C ASN A 60 -0.14 -11.40 -10.16
N HIS A 61 -0.36 -10.63 -11.22
CA HIS A 61 -0.69 -11.18 -12.52
C HIS A 61 0.53 -11.79 -13.21
N MET A 62 0.35 -12.97 -13.83
CA MET A 62 1.33 -13.59 -14.71
C MET A 62 0.91 -13.39 -16.17
N ALA A 63 1.83 -13.02 -17.05
CA ALA A 63 1.61 -13.06 -18.49
C ALA A 63 2.72 -13.82 -19.22
N LEU A 64 2.32 -14.68 -20.17
CA LEU A 64 3.21 -15.58 -20.90
C LEU A 64 2.99 -15.36 -22.40
N ASN A 65 3.99 -14.81 -23.10
CA ASN A 65 3.87 -14.36 -24.49
C ASN A 65 4.98 -14.96 -25.39
N GLY A 66 4.59 -15.69 -26.44
CA GLY A 66 5.54 -16.39 -27.31
C GLY A 66 6.38 -17.43 -26.56
N THR A 67 5.75 -18.16 -25.63
CA THR A 67 6.38 -19.18 -24.77
C THR A 67 5.51 -20.45 -24.71
N ASN A 68 6.05 -21.54 -24.15
CA ASN A 68 5.30 -22.73 -23.76
C ASN A 68 5.28 -22.83 -22.24
N LEU A 69 4.14 -23.20 -21.65
CA LEU A 69 4.02 -23.53 -20.23
C LEU A 69 3.86 -25.04 -20.07
N SER A 70 4.69 -25.65 -19.21
CA SER A 70 4.61 -27.06 -18.80
C SER A 70 4.58 -27.18 -17.28
N VAL A 71 3.58 -27.87 -16.76
CA VAL A 71 3.49 -28.30 -15.35
C VAL A 71 3.37 -29.82 -15.36
N ASN A 72 4.29 -30.54 -14.70
CA ASN A 72 4.36 -32.00 -14.79
C ASN A 72 3.63 -32.69 -13.64
N VAL A 73 3.59 -34.03 -13.66
CA VAL A 73 2.86 -34.83 -12.66
C VAL A 73 3.48 -34.66 -11.28
N GLY A 74 2.71 -34.11 -10.33
CA GLY A 74 3.14 -33.80 -8.97
C GLY A 74 3.51 -32.33 -8.74
N ASP A 75 3.63 -31.54 -9.80
CA ASP A 75 3.99 -30.11 -9.73
C ASP A 75 2.74 -29.23 -9.55
N THR A 76 2.91 -28.01 -9.03
CA THR A 76 1.80 -27.08 -8.79
C THR A 76 2.18 -25.63 -9.10
N LEU A 77 1.40 -24.97 -9.95
CA LEU A 77 1.52 -23.54 -10.23
C LEU A 77 0.32 -22.78 -9.66
N VAL A 78 0.59 -21.84 -8.76
CA VAL A 78 -0.42 -20.94 -8.19
C VAL A 78 -0.14 -19.53 -8.68
N ILE A 79 -1.16 -18.87 -9.23
CA ILE A 79 -1.16 -17.44 -9.53
C ILE A 79 -2.25 -16.81 -8.66
N LEU A 80 -1.87 -15.90 -7.77
CA LEU A 80 -2.76 -15.25 -6.80
C LEU A 80 -3.54 -14.06 -7.42
N GLY A 81 -3.63 -14.03 -8.75
CA GLY A 81 -4.35 -13.05 -9.56
C GLY A 81 -4.50 -13.54 -11.01
N ASN A 82 -4.74 -12.62 -11.95
CA ASN A 82 -4.98 -12.96 -13.37
C ASN A 82 -3.80 -13.68 -14.05
N LEU A 83 -4.09 -14.66 -14.92
CA LEU A 83 -3.12 -15.30 -15.82
C LEU A 83 -3.49 -14.99 -17.28
N ASN A 84 -2.61 -14.29 -18.01
CA ASN A 84 -2.84 -13.88 -19.40
C ASN A 84 -1.88 -14.63 -20.35
N VAL A 85 -2.40 -15.46 -21.24
CA VAL A 85 -1.61 -16.36 -22.09
C VAL A 85 -1.74 -16.07 -23.59
N THR A 86 -0.60 -15.76 -24.20
CA THR A 86 -0.34 -15.81 -25.64
C THR A 86 0.79 -16.83 -25.89
N LEU A 87 0.52 -18.07 -25.46
CA LEU A 87 1.43 -19.21 -25.59
C LEU A 87 1.49 -19.75 -27.04
N THR A 88 2.48 -20.60 -27.32
CA THR A 88 2.51 -21.47 -28.51
C THR A 88 2.12 -22.92 -28.20
N SER A 89 2.16 -23.31 -26.92
CA SER A 89 1.53 -24.51 -26.38
C SER A 89 1.40 -24.42 -24.86
N PHE A 90 0.40 -25.09 -24.30
CA PHE A 90 0.16 -25.17 -22.86
C PHE A 90 -0.05 -26.64 -22.50
N THR A 91 0.82 -27.18 -21.65
CA THR A 91 0.71 -28.55 -21.14
C THR A 91 0.57 -28.53 -19.63
N ASN A 92 -0.50 -29.13 -19.12
CA ASN A 92 -0.73 -29.32 -17.69
C ASN A 92 -0.97 -30.80 -17.38
N ASN A 93 -0.04 -31.42 -16.66
CA ASN A 93 -0.15 -32.74 -16.08
C ASN A 93 -0.08 -32.73 -14.54
N GLY A 94 0.05 -31.55 -13.93
CA GLY A 94 0.09 -31.33 -12.48
C GLY A 94 -1.16 -30.62 -11.98
N VAL A 95 -0.99 -29.54 -11.22
CA VAL A 95 -2.08 -28.68 -10.74
C VAL A 95 -1.80 -27.23 -11.10
N ILE A 96 -2.82 -26.50 -11.56
CA ILE A 96 -2.75 -25.05 -11.80
C ILE A 96 -3.93 -24.37 -11.13
N ILE A 97 -3.66 -23.32 -10.36
CA ILE A 97 -4.67 -22.53 -9.65
C ILE A 97 -4.48 -21.05 -10.02
N VAL A 98 -5.56 -20.42 -10.48
CA VAL A 98 -5.60 -18.99 -10.85
C VAL A 98 -6.65 -18.30 -9.97
N LEU A 99 -6.22 -17.48 -9.02
CA LEU A 99 -7.10 -16.74 -8.12
C LEU A 99 -7.56 -15.42 -8.76
N GLY A 100 -8.11 -15.54 -9.97
CA GLY A 100 -8.45 -14.42 -10.83
C GLY A 100 -8.89 -14.93 -12.19
N ASN A 101 -8.87 -14.06 -13.20
CA ASN A 101 -9.26 -14.44 -14.55
C ASN A 101 -8.09 -15.13 -15.27
N LEU A 102 -8.39 -16.22 -15.98
CA LEU A 102 -7.51 -16.78 -17.01
C LEU A 102 -7.95 -16.18 -18.36
N SER A 103 -7.02 -15.68 -19.18
CA SER A 103 -7.34 -15.20 -20.54
C SER A 103 -6.37 -15.77 -21.58
N ASN A 104 -6.91 -16.23 -22.71
CA ASN A 104 -6.14 -16.81 -23.82
C ASN A 104 -6.48 -16.10 -25.13
N THR A 105 -5.48 -15.45 -25.75
CA THR A 105 -5.72 -14.53 -26.88
C THR A 105 -4.94 -14.87 -28.16
N LEU A 106 -4.19 -15.98 -28.18
CA LEU A 106 -3.71 -16.59 -29.42
C LEU A 106 -4.60 -17.75 -29.86
N SER A 107 -4.73 -17.93 -31.18
CA SER A 107 -5.48 -19.04 -31.76
C SER A 107 -4.77 -20.39 -31.56
N ASN A 108 -5.58 -21.45 -31.39
CA ASN A 108 -5.16 -22.85 -31.31
C ASN A 108 -4.35 -23.28 -30.06
N ASN A 109 -4.35 -22.48 -28.97
CA ASN A 109 -3.73 -22.85 -27.70
C ASN A 109 -4.54 -23.94 -26.93
N THR A 110 -4.36 -25.19 -27.34
CA THR A 110 -4.83 -26.35 -26.56
C THR A 110 -4.11 -26.42 -25.22
N ILE A 111 -4.86 -26.43 -24.10
CA ILE A 111 -4.34 -26.79 -22.78
C ILE A 111 -4.36 -28.31 -22.66
N SER A 112 -3.30 -28.94 -23.15
CA SER A 112 -3.17 -30.40 -23.24
C SER A 112 -2.71 -31.03 -21.91
N GLY A 113 -3.10 -32.29 -21.66
CA GLY A 113 -2.63 -33.06 -20.50
C GLY A 113 -3.72 -33.34 -19.47
N SER A 114 -3.43 -34.28 -18.57
CA SER A 114 -4.39 -34.82 -17.60
C SER A 114 -4.37 -34.11 -16.24
N GLY A 115 -3.71 -32.95 -16.15
CA GLY A 115 -3.59 -32.17 -14.91
C GLY A 115 -4.86 -31.43 -14.53
N LYS A 116 -4.90 -30.95 -13.29
CA LYS A 116 -6.02 -30.21 -12.72
C LYS A 116 -5.88 -28.70 -12.96
N LEU A 117 -6.98 -28.01 -13.27
CA LEU A 117 -7.04 -26.56 -13.41
C LEU A 117 -8.16 -25.97 -12.54
N VAL A 118 -7.87 -24.92 -11.78
CA VAL A 118 -8.85 -24.12 -11.03
C VAL A 118 -8.71 -22.65 -11.40
N VAL A 119 -9.81 -21.97 -11.69
CA VAL A 119 -9.87 -20.53 -12.00
C VAL A 119 -11.01 -19.91 -11.20
N THR A 120 -10.71 -19.05 -10.23
CA THR A 120 -11.75 -18.44 -9.37
C THR A 120 -12.43 -17.22 -10.01
N GLY A 121 -11.85 -16.66 -11.08
CA GLY A 121 -12.48 -15.66 -11.94
C GLY A 121 -13.10 -16.27 -13.20
N ASN A 122 -13.23 -15.46 -14.26
CA ASN A 122 -13.64 -15.93 -15.57
C ASN A 122 -12.48 -16.63 -16.30
N TYR A 123 -12.81 -17.51 -17.26
CA TYR A 123 -11.83 -18.06 -18.18
C TYR A 123 -12.19 -17.73 -19.63
N SER A 124 -11.49 -16.76 -20.24
CA SER A 124 -11.73 -16.32 -21.61
C SER A 124 -10.81 -16.97 -22.64
N ASN A 125 -11.33 -17.22 -23.84
CA ASN A 125 -10.58 -17.68 -25.00
C ASN A 125 -11.07 -16.97 -26.27
N ALA A 126 -10.17 -16.33 -27.00
CA ALA A 126 -10.54 -15.57 -28.20
C ALA A 126 -11.00 -16.42 -29.39
N PHE A 127 -10.65 -17.72 -29.45
CA PHE A 127 -10.80 -18.55 -30.65
C PHE A 127 -11.46 -19.92 -30.44
N GLY A 128 -12.45 -20.00 -29.54
CA GLY A 128 -13.50 -21.03 -29.57
C GLY A 128 -13.16 -22.41 -29.01
N ALA A 129 -12.00 -22.99 -29.34
CA ALA A 129 -11.72 -24.42 -29.13
C ALA A 129 -10.41 -24.69 -28.36
N ASN A 130 -10.53 -25.02 -27.06
CA ASN A 130 -9.46 -25.68 -26.30
C ASN A 130 -10.00 -27.03 -25.79
N THR A 131 -9.24 -28.12 -25.99
CA THR A 131 -9.59 -29.45 -25.47
C THR A 131 -8.98 -29.65 -24.10
N PHE A 132 -9.82 -29.67 -23.05
CA PHE A 132 -9.42 -30.08 -21.71
C PHE A 132 -9.41 -31.61 -21.62
N THR A 133 -8.30 -32.17 -21.15
CA THR A 133 -8.10 -33.61 -20.96
C THR A 133 -7.89 -34.02 -19.49
N GLY A 134 -7.95 -33.05 -18.57
CA GLY A 134 -7.93 -33.26 -17.12
C GLY A 134 -8.97 -32.38 -16.38
N PRO A 135 -9.24 -32.66 -15.09
CA PRO A 135 -10.31 -31.99 -14.33
C PRO A 135 -10.12 -30.47 -14.27
N SER A 136 -11.14 -29.72 -14.66
CA SER A 136 -11.02 -28.27 -14.85
C SER A 136 -12.24 -27.57 -14.27
N TYR A 137 -12.01 -26.55 -13.43
CA TYR A 137 -13.01 -25.87 -12.64
C TYR A 137 -12.88 -24.35 -12.81
N VAL A 138 -13.99 -23.68 -13.15
CA VAL A 138 -14.06 -22.23 -13.37
C VAL A 138 -15.25 -21.70 -12.57
N TYR A 139 -15.01 -20.79 -11.63
CA TYR A 139 -16.08 -20.26 -10.78
C TYR A 139 -16.86 -19.15 -11.50
N GLY A 140 -16.18 -18.38 -12.37
CA GLY A 140 -16.79 -17.38 -13.25
C GLY A 140 -17.30 -17.96 -14.57
N SER A 141 -17.48 -17.08 -15.56
CA SER A 141 -17.95 -17.45 -16.89
C SER A 141 -16.83 -17.89 -17.84
N THR A 142 -17.18 -18.60 -18.93
CA THR A 142 -16.23 -19.03 -19.98
C THR A 142 -16.45 -18.32 -21.33
N PRO A 143 -16.22 -17.00 -21.45
CA PRO A 143 -16.55 -16.25 -22.67
C PRO A 143 -15.60 -16.54 -23.84
N GLY A 144 -16.16 -16.52 -25.06
CA GLY A 144 -15.42 -16.71 -26.32
C GLY A 144 -15.19 -18.18 -26.73
N PHE A 145 -15.55 -19.13 -25.86
CA PHE A 145 -15.66 -20.55 -26.21
C PHE A 145 -16.92 -20.84 -27.04
N SER A 146 -16.81 -21.73 -28.03
CA SER A 146 -17.94 -22.17 -28.86
C SER A 146 -17.68 -23.58 -29.42
N PRO A 147 -18.32 -24.63 -28.88
CA PRO A 147 -19.20 -24.63 -27.70
C PRO A 147 -18.44 -24.28 -26.40
N ALA A 148 -19.18 -24.03 -25.32
CA ALA A 148 -18.60 -23.88 -23.98
C ALA A 148 -17.78 -25.13 -23.59
N PRO A 149 -16.66 -24.97 -22.85
CA PRO A 149 -15.79 -26.10 -22.52
C PRO A 149 -16.40 -26.94 -21.39
N PRO A 150 -16.11 -28.25 -21.32
CA PRO A 150 -16.57 -29.11 -20.24
C PRO A 150 -15.76 -28.85 -18.96
N VAL A 151 -16.12 -27.78 -18.25
CA VAL A 151 -15.54 -27.39 -16.95
C VAL A 151 -16.61 -27.44 -15.86
N GLY A 152 -16.22 -27.80 -14.64
CA GLY A 152 -17.06 -27.70 -13.45
C GLY A 152 -17.07 -26.28 -12.88
N ASN A 153 -18.01 -26.01 -11.98
CA ASN A 153 -18.07 -24.80 -11.16
C ASN A 153 -17.41 -25.01 -9.77
N GLU A 154 -17.56 -24.04 -8.86
CA GLU A 154 -17.04 -24.14 -7.49
C GLU A 154 -17.59 -25.36 -6.72
N SER A 155 -18.90 -25.60 -6.78
CA SER A 155 -19.54 -26.74 -6.11
C SER A 155 -19.11 -28.08 -6.71
N ASP A 156 -18.78 -28.11 -8.00
CA ASP A 156 -18.17 -29.30 -8.63
C ASP A 156 -16.75 -29.54 -8.11
N LEU A 157 -15.95 -28.49 -7.84
CA LEU A 157 -14.64 -28.65 -7.22
C LEU A 157 -14.78 -29.19 -5.78
N GLN A 158 -15.65 -28.57 -4.98
CA GLN A 158 -15.94 -28.99 -3.61
C GLN A 158 -16.40 -30.45 -3.52
N THR A 159 -17.20 -30.91 -4.49
CA THR A 159 -17.77 -32.27 -4.49
C THR A 159 -16.79 -33.32 -5.03
N ASN A 160 -16.04 -33.00 -6.10
CA ASN A 160 -15.21 -33.99 -6.81
C ASN A 160 -13.74 -33.99 -6.36
N ASP A 161 -13.27 -32.94 -5.68
CA ASP A 161 -11.86 -32.76 -5.31
C ASP A 161 -11.70 -31.89 -4.03
N PRO A 162 -12.26 -32.30 -2.88
CA PRO A 162 -12.35 -31.47 -1.68
C PRO A 162 -10.98 -31.02 -1.13
N ASP A 163 -9.93 -31.83 -1.25
CA ASP A 163 -8.57 -31.43 -0.84
C ASP A 163 -8.05 -30.22 -1.65
N LEU A 164 -8.39 -30.16 -2.95
CA LEU A 164 -8.03 -29.03 -3.81
C LEU A 164 -8.98 -27.84 -3.59
N TYR A 165 -10.24 -28.08 -3.23
CA TYR A 165 -11.17 -27.04 -2.80
C TYR A 165 -10.66 -26.33 -1.54
N ASP A 166 -10.36 -27.09 -0.49
CA ASP A 166 -9.88 -26.56 0.80
C ASP A 166 -8.51 -25.88 0.65
N TYR A 167 -7.59 -26.45 -0.13
CA TYR A 167 -6.33 -25.76 -0.45
C TYR A 167 -6.58 -24.44 -1.20
N THR A 168 -7.37 -24.45 -2.27
CA THR A 168 -7.72 -23.23 -3.04
C THR A 168 -8.35 -22.18 -2.13
N ASN A 169 -9.29 -22.57 -1.27
CA ASN A 169 -9.93 -21.66 -0.33
C ASN A 169 -8.98 -21.13 0.74
N SER A 170 -7.98 -21.91 1.18
CA SER A 170 -6.97 -21.43 2.14
C SER A 170 -6.08 -20.31 1.57
N ILE A 171 -5.87 -20.30 0.24
CA ILE A 171 -5.10 -19.26 -0.46
C ILE A 171 -5.96 -18.20 -1.17
N PHE A 172 -7.28 -18.39 -1.25
CA PHE A 172 -8.25 -17.43 -1.81
C PHE A 172 -8.93 -16.59 -0.73
N ASN A 173 -9.09 -17.13 0.48
CA ASN A 173 -9.66 -16.43 1.63
C ASN A 173 -8.58 -15.85 2.58
N ILE A 174 -7.35 -15.64 2.09
CA ILE A 174 -6.43 -14.70 2.77
C ILE A 174 -7.08 -13.32 2.78
N LEU A 175 -7.13 -12.72 3.96
CA LEU A 175 -7.89 -11.51 4.23
C LEU A 175 -7.32 -10.31 3.44
N PRO A 176 -8.15 -9.29 3.13
CA PRO A 176 -7.61 -7.98 2.75
C PRO A 176 -6.63 -7.50 3.83
N VAL A 177 -5.52 -6.89 3.39
CA VAL A 177 -4.24 -6.63 4.11
C VAL A 177 -4.38 -6.74 5.64
N GLU A 178 -3.74 -7.75 6.23
CA GLU A 178 -3.68 -7.86 7.68
C GLU A 178 -2.61 -6.90 8.22
N LEU A 179 -3.02 -5.90 9.00
CA LEU A 179 -2.10 -4.96 9.66
C LEU A 179 -1.58 -5.55 10.98
N THR A 180 -0.26 -5.73 11.12
CA THR A 180 0.39 -6.00 12.42
C THR A 180 0.36 -4.78 13.33
N SER A 181 0.40 -3.58 12.74
CA SER A 181 0.35 -2.31 13.47
C SER A 181 -0.23 -1.18 12.63
N PHE A 182 -0.90 -0.23 13.30
CA PHE A 182 -1.27 1.07 12.77
C PHE A 182 -1.19 2.11 13.89
N GLU A 183 -0.46 3.20 13.66
CA GLU A 183 -0.29 4.26 14.66
C GLU A 183 -0.14 5.65 14.00
N ALA A 184 -0.65 6.68 14.68
CA ALA A 184 -0.38 8.07 14.34
C ALA A 184 0.08 8.83 15.60
N LYS A 185 1.22 9.52 15.53
CA LYS A 185 1.92 10.17 16.66
C LYS A 185 2.33 11.59 16.31
N VAL A 186 2.15 12.52 17.25
CA VAL A 186 2.69 13.89 17.14
C VAL A 186 4.21 13.85 17.33
N MET A 187 4.96 14.37 16.36
CA MET A 187 6.42 14.40 16.34
C MET A 187 6.91 15.84 16.17
N GLY A 188 6.89 16.60 17.26
CA GLY A 188 7.13 18.04 17.24
C GLY A 188 5.89 18.80 16.75
N GLU A 189 5.97 19.41 15.57
CA GLU A 189 4.87 20.16 14.94
C GLU A 189 4.12 19.35 13.85
N SER A 190 4.61 18.16 13.48
CA SER A 190 4.00 17.26 12.50
C SER A 190 3.32 16.05 13.16
N VAL A 191 2.55 15.29 12.38
CA VAL A 191 2.08 13.95 12.76
C VAL A 191 2.73 12.90 11.87
N THR A 192 3.39 11.92 12.46
CA THR A 192 3.88 10.72 11.75
C THR A 192 2.80 9.64 11.82
N ILE A 193 2.41 9.12 10.67
CA ILE A 193 1.51 7.97 10.50
C ILE A 193 2.38 6.80 10.05
N ALA A 194 2.32 5.67 10.75
CA ALA A 194 3.10 4.48 10.43
C ALA A 194 2.24 3.21 10.54
N TRP A 195 2.51 2.24 9.67
CA TRP A 195 1.85 0.94 9.71
C TRP A 195 2.77 -0.17 9.21
N ALA A 196 2.41 -1.40 9.56
CA ALA A 196 3.05 -2.59 9.05
C ALA A 196 2.02 -3.66 8.73
N THR A 197 2.30 -4.43 7.68
CA THR A 197 1.44 -5.47 7.13
C THR A 197 2.03 -6.84 7.47
N ALA A 198 1.22 -7.83 7.86
CA ALA A 198 1.69 -9.23 7.99
C ALA A 198 1.71 -9.91 6.62
N SER A 199 0.65 -9.64 5.85
CA SER A 199 0.49 -10.05 4.47
C SER A 199 -0.39 -9.05 3.73
N GLU A 200 -0.16 -8.96 2.44
CA GLU A 200 -0.94 -8.16 1.50
C GLU A 200 -1.54 -9.08 0.44
N PHE A 201 -2.70 -8.73 -0.10
CA PHE A 201 -3.34 -9.47 -1.18
C PHE A 201 -3.96 -8.47 -2.16
N ASN A 202 -3.59 -8.57 -3.43
CA ASN A 202 -4.12 -7.75 -4.54
C ASN A 202 -3.97 -6.21 -4.38
N ASN A 203 -3.16 -5.74 -3.43
CA ASN A 203 -3.02 -4.34 -3.01
C ASN A 203 -2.16 -3.52 -4.00
N ASP A 204 -2.78 -2.65 -4.79
CA ASP A 204 -2.09 -1.72 -5.67
C ASP A 204 -1.46 -0.57 -4.88
N TYR A 205 -2.23 0.04 -3.97
CA TYR A 205 -1.74 1.14 -3.12
C TYR A 205 -2.54 1.36 -1.84
N PHE A 206 -1.85 1.90 -0.84
CA PHE A 206 -2.45 2.49 0.34
C PHE A 206 -2.75 3.97 0.12
N VAL A 207 -3.93 4.41 0.55
CA VAL A 207 -4.25 5.83 0.74
C VAL A 207 -4.22 6.14 2.23
N VAL A 208 -3.40 7.12 2.64
CA VAL A 208 -3.45 7.69 3.99
C VAL A 208 -4.46 8.84 3.96
N GLU A 209 -5.41 8.83 4.88
CA GLU A 209 -6.47 9.84 4.96
C GLU A 209 -6.51 10.52 6.34
N ARG A 210 -6.89 11.80 6.34
CA ARG A 210 -7.08 12.63 7.54
C ARG A 210 -8.51 13.17 7.60
N SER A 211 -9.08 13.21 8.80
CA SER A 211 -10.36 13.85 9.11
C SER A 211 -10.22 14.75 10.35
N ILE A 212 -11.00 15.83 10.42
CA ILE A 212 -11.07 16.74 11.58
C ILE A 212 -12.39 16.63 12.37
N ASP A 213 -13.33 15.82 11.88
CA ASP A 213 -14.67 15.61 12.46
C ASP A 213 -14.97 14.13 12.76
N GLY A 214 -14.14 13.20 12.25
CA GLY A 214 -14.32 11.76 12.36
C GLY A 214 -15.22 11.14 11.27
N ALA A 215 -15.71 11.95 10.32
CA ALA A 215 -16.65 11.54 9.28
C ALA A 215 -16.17 11.90 7.86
N GLY A 216 -15.81 13.16 7.63
CA GLY A 216 -15.22 13.63 6.38
C GLY A 216 -13.72 13.36 6.35
N PHE A 217 -13.31 12.33 5.61
CA PHE A 217 -11.91 12.01 5.36
C PHE A 217 -11.41 12.58 4.03
N GLN A 218 -10.16 13.03 4.02
CA GLN A 218 -9.46 13.60 2.86
C GLN A 218 -8.12 12.88 2.69
N ALA A 219 -7.77 12.54 1.45
CA ALA A 219 -6.47 11.93 1.14
C ALA A 219 -5.31 12.89 1.47
N LEU A 220 -4.34 12.38 2.23
CA LEU A 220 -3.10 13.06 2.59
C LEU A 220 -1.93 12.60 1.70
N ALA A 221 -1.85 11.30 1.42
CA ALA A 221 -0.81 10.68 0.61
C ALA A 221 -1.26 9.34 0.04
N THR A 222 -0.62 8.90 -1.05
CA THR A 222 -0.78 7.57 -1.65
C THR A 222 0.58 6.88 -1.74
N LEU A 223 0.69 5.65 -1.27
CA LEU A 223 1.93 4.85 -1.29
C LEU A 223 1.66 3.51 -2.00
N PRO A 224 2.53 3.04 -2.91
CA PRO A 224 2.34 1.75 -3.57
C PRO A 224 2.39 0.59 -2.55
N GLY A 225 1.50 -0.38 -2.73
CA GLY A 225 1.47 -1.62 -1.97
C GLY A 225 2.54 -2.61 -2.44
N ALA A 226 2.62 -3.76 -1.76
CA ALA A 226 3.43 -4.88 -2.21
C ALA A 226 2.74 -5.75 -3.28
N GLY A 227 1.51 -5.42 -3.69
CA GLY A 227 0.63 -6.31 -4.45
C GLY A 227 0.06 -7.38 -3.53
N THR A 228 0.37 -8.63 -3.82
CA THR A 228 0.23 -9.74 -2.87
C THR A 228 1.59 -10.07 -2.25
N SER A 229 1.67 -10.20 -0.93
CA SER A 229 2.89 -10.58 -0.23
C SER A 229 2.58 -11.34 1.05
N THR A 230 3.43 -12.29 1.41
CA THR A 230 3.40 -13.04 2.68
C THR A 230 4.59 -12.70 3.57
N MET A 231 5.24 -11.55 3.31
CA MET A 231 6.30 -10.97 4.13
C MET A 231 5.82 -9.65 4.73
N GLU A 232 6.39 -9.28 5.88
CA GLU A 232 6.07 -8.04 6.55
C GLU A 232 6.68 -6.82 5.85
N HIS A 233 5.84 -5.83 5.54
CA HIS A 233 6.26 -4.54 4.98
C HIS A 233 5.96 -3.41 5.96
N HIS A 234 6.79 -2.36 5.93
CA HIS A 234 6.66 -1.20 6.81
C HIS A 234 6.48 0.08 5.99
N TYR A 235 5.53 0.92 6.40
CA TYR A 235 5.14 2.13 5.71
C TYR A 235 5.07 3.34 6.64
N MET A 236 5.37 4.52 6.13
CA MET A 236 5.36 5.77 6.90
C MET A 236 4.97 6.98 6.04
N VAL A 237 4.16 7.87 6.61
CA VAL A 237 3.80 9.19 6.08
C VAL A 237 3.98 10.25 7.16
N VAL A 238 4.31 11.48 6.77
CA VAL A 238 4.37 12.63 7.68
C VAL A 238 3.39 13.70 7.20
N ASP A 239 2.41 14.01 8.04
CA ASP A 239 1.59 15.20 7.93
C ASP A 239 2.36 16.39 8.51
N SER A 240 3.05 17.14 7.65
CA SER A 240 3.84 18.32 8.02
C SER A 240 2.99 19.52 8.44
N PHE A 241 1.68 19.51 8.16
CA PHE A 241 0.77 20.62 8.47
C PHE A 241 -0.54 20.07 9.07
N PRO A 242 -0.47 19.44 10.26
CA PRO A 242 -1.60 18.77 10.86
C PRO A 242 -2.60 19.77 11.45
N ALA A 243 -3.88 19.43 11.44
CA ALA A 243 -4.91 20.32 11.96
C ALA A 243 -4.85 20.38 13.49
N ILE A 244 -4.79 21.61 14.03
CA ILE A 244 -4.80 21.87 15.47
C ILE A 244 -6.15 21.48 16.05
N GLY A 245 -6.13 20.73 17.16
CA GLY A 245 -7.32 20.10 17.72
C GLY A 245 -7.24 18.57 17.61
N LEU A 246 -8.41 17.94 17.60
CA LEU A 246 -8.52 16.50 17.41
C LEU A 246 -8.57 16.19 15.91
N SER A 247 -7.65 15.37 15.44
CA SER A 247 -7.66 14.81 14.07
C SER A 247 -7.72 13.29 14.12
N TYR A 248 -8.29 12.68 13.10
CA TYR A 248 -8.34 11.23 12.91
C TYR A 248 -7.56 10.87 11.66
N TYR A 249 -6.63 9.93 11.78
CA TYR A 249 -5.84 9.41 10.67
C TYR A 249 -6.21 7.94 10.43
N ARG A 250 -6.34 7.53 9.17
CA ARG A 250 -6.59 6.13 8.79
C ARG A 250 -5.84 5.78 7.51
N VAL A 251 -5.73 4.48 7.25
CA VAL A 251 -5.26 3.93 5.98
C VAL A 251 -6.42 3.21 5.30
N ALA A 252 -6.48 3.28 3.98
CA ALA A 252 -7.28 2.39 3.15
C ALA A 252 -6.36 1.65 2.17
N GLN A 253 -6.51 0.32 2.08
CA GLN A 253 -6.04 -0.49 0.96
C GLN A 253 -6.88 -0.15 -0.28
N VAL A 254 -6.26 -0.13 -1.46
CA VAL A 254 -6.94 -0.12 -2.76
C VAL A 254 -6.36 -1.22 -3.64
N ASP A 255 -7.26 -2.01 -4.21
CA ASP A 255 -6.94 -3.19 -5.03
C ASP A 255 -6.74 -2.84 -6.50
N TYR A 256 -6.04 -3.72 -7.24
CA TYR A 256 -5.90 -3.62 -8.70
C TYR A 256 -7.23 -3.62 -9.49
N ASP A 257 -8.35 -4.02 -8.87
CA ASP A 257 -9.69 -3.94 -9.47
C ASP A 257 -10.52 -2.72 -9.01
N GLY A 258 -9.92 -1.84 -8.21
CA GLY A 258 -10.55 -0.61 -7.70
C GLY A 258 -11.42 -0.79 -6.46
N LYS A 259 -11.53 -2.00 -5.89
CA LYS A 259 -12.08 -2.17 -4.53
C LYS A 259 -11.17 -1.48 -3.51
N SER A 260 -11.72 -1.17 -2.34
CA SER A 260 -10.95 -0.63 -1.23
C SER A 260 -11.45 -1.11 0.12
N VAL A 261 -10.54 -1.23 1.09
CA VAL A 261 -10.82 -1.65 2.46
C VAL A 261 -10.17 -0.66 3.42
N THR A 262 -10.97 -0.08 4.32
CA THR A 262 -10.53 0.97 5.24
C THR A 262 -10.26 0.42 6.64
N PHE A 263 -9.09 0.74 7.18
CA PHE A 263 -8.69 0.33 8.53
C PHE A 263 -9.19 1.30 9.62
N LYS A 264 -9.15 0.85 10.88
CA LYS A 264 -9.61 1.64 12.04
C LYS A 264 -8.77 2.91 12.18
N ALA A 265 -9.44 4.06 12.34
CA ALA A 265 -8.77 5.34 12.51
C ALA A 265 -8.10 5.48 13.89
N ALA A 266 -6.94 6.12 13.92
CA ALA A 266 -6.23 6.54 15.11
C ALA A 266 -6.51 8.03 15.38
N ALA A 267 -6.91 8.35 16.61
CA ALA A 267 -7.19 9.72 17.04
C ALA A 267 -5.93 10.40 17.59
N VAL A 268 -5.63 11.59 17.09
CA VAL A 268 -4.44 12.38 17.44
C VAL A 268 -4.85 13.77 17.89
N GLN A 269 -4.50 14.13 19.12
CA GLN A 269 -4.72 15.47 19.67
C GLN A 269 -3.48 16.34 19.43
N VAL A 270 -3.50 17.12 18.35
CA VAL A 270 -2.52 18.19 18.14
C VAL A 270 -2.89 19.35 19.06
N LYS A 271 -1.91 19.83 19.84
CA LYS A 271 -2.09 21.03 20.67
C LYS A 271 -1.74 22.26 19.83
N ALA A 272 -2.43 23.37 20.08
CA ALA A 272 -1.95 24.66 19.57
C ALA A 272 -0.55 24.93 20.14
N PRO A 273 0.38 25.51 19.35
CA PRO A 273 1.59 26.12 19.89
C PRO A 273 1.23 27.08 21.04
N ALA A 274 2.06 27.12 22.08
CA ALA A 274 1.88 28.08 23.16
C ALA A 274 1.90 29.50 22.57
N GLN A 275 0.89 30.32 22.88
CA GLN A 275 0.90 31.71 22.43
C GLN A 275 2.09 32.43 23.10
N PRO A 276 2.93 33.16 22.35
CA PRO A 276 4.08 33.84 22.94
C PRO A 276 3.65 34.87 23.99
N GLU A 277 4.15 34.70 25.21
CA GLU A 277 3.95 35.69 26.28
C GLU A 277 4.75 36.96 25.99
N ILE A 278 4.14 38.12 26.21
CA ILE A 278 4.70 39.43 25.86
C ILE A 278 4.65 40.37 27.06
N TYR A 279 5.82 40.72 27.61
CA TYR A 279 5.94 41.52 28.84
C TYR A 279 7.28 42.27 28.93
N PRO A 280 7.40 43.34 29.74
CA PRO A 280 6.30 44.08 30.34
C PRO A 280 5.50 44.83 29.27
N ASN A 281 4.21 45.04 29.53
CA ASN A 281 3.32 45.80 28.67
C ASN A 281 2.27 46.52 29.55
N PRO A 282 2.35 47.86 29.72
CA PRO A 282 3.24 48.81 29.07
C PRO A 282 4.75 48.62 29.35
N THR A 283 5.59 49.25 28.53
CA THR A 283 7.05 49.33 28.70
C THR A 283 7.58 50.74 28.42
N SER A 284 8.74 51.09 28.97
CA SER A 284 9.49 52.31 28.61
C SER A 284 10.54 52.07 27.52
N ARG A 285 10.94 50.81 27.26
CA ARG A 285 11.97 50.48 26.25
C ARG A 285 11.90 49.07 25.71
N TYR A 286 12.00 48.06 26.58
CA TYR A 286 12.16 46.67 26.16
C TYR A 286 10.87 45.88 26.30
N VAL A 287 10.60 45.01 25.32
CA VAL A 287 9.61 43.94 25.43
C VAL A 287 10.33 42.61 25.27
N PHE A 288 10.07 41.70 26.20
CA PHE A 288 10.47 40.30 26.11
C PHE A 288 9.32 39.50 25.49
N ILE A 289 9.68 38.56 24.62
CA ILE A 289 8.74 37.68 23.95
C ILE A 289 9.21 36.24 24.20
N ASN A 290 8.34 35.39 24.73
CA ASN A 290 8.68 34.01 25.06
C ASN A 290 8.58 33.09 23.81
N LEU A 291 9.53 33.25 22.89
CA LEU A 291 9.70 32.46 21.66
C LEU A 291 11.16 32.40 21.20
N ASN A 292 11.46 31.46 20.29
CA ASN A 292 12.64 31.45 19.43
C ASN A 292 12.35 32.31 18.18
N PRO A 293 13.14 33.36 17.86
CA PRO A 293 12.79 34.29 16.79
C PRO A 293 13.02 33.72 15.38
N GLU A 294 13.81 32.65 15.24
CA GLU A 294 13.97 31.95 13.95
C GLU A 294 12.69 31.23 13.52
N ASP A 295 11.84 30.84 14.48
CA ASP A 295 10.56 30.17 14.22
C ASP A 295 9.43 31.14 13.81
N TYR A 296 9.67 32.46 13.79
CA TYR A 296 8.63 33.48 13.57
C TYR A 296 9.06 34.61 12.64
N ASN A 297 8.24 34.91 11.64
CA ASN A 297 8.27 36.21 10.97
C ASN A 297 7.68 37.26 11.93
N ILE A 298 8.53 38.18 12.39
CA ILE A 298 8.18 39.24 13.36
C ILE A 298 8.09 40.59 12.65
N VAL A 299 6.89 41.21 12.68
CA VAL A 299 6.65 42.54 12.11
C VAL A 299 6.04 43.44 13.17
N LEU A 300 6.59 44.64 13.34
CA LEU A 300 6.05 45.68 14.22
C LEU A 300 5.39 46.78 13.39
N THR A 301 4.21 47.23 13.79
CA THR A 301 3.41 48.24 13.08
C THR A 301 2.95 49.31 14.07
N HIS A 302 2.95 50.58 13.67
CA HIS A 302 2.28 51.65 14.40
C HIS A 302 0.75 51.43 14.37
N LEU A 303 0.00 51.98 15.34
CA LEU A 303 -1.47 51.87 15.37
C LEU A 303 -2.17 52.48 14.12
N ASN A 304 -1.50 53.36 13.37
CA ASN A 304 -1.99 53.91 12.10
C ASN A 304 -1.77 52.99 10.89
N GLY A 305 -1.24 51.77 11.08
CA GLY A 305 -1.01 50.79 10.01
C GLY A 305 0.35 50.89 9.32
N HIS A 306 1.21 51.86 9.66
CA HIS A 306 2.55 51.97 9.08
C HIS A 306 3.54 51.00 9.75
N THR A 307 4.23 50.17 8.95
CA THR A 307 5.28 49.25 9.44
C THR A 307 6.46 50.03 10.01
N VAL A 308 6.97 49.60 11.17
CA VAL A 308 8.20 50.13 11.77
C VAL A 308 9.39 49.57 10.97
N PRO A 309 10.31 50.42 10.45
CA PRO A 309 11.45 49.92 9.67
C PRO A 309 12.37 49.00 10.48
N GLN A 310 12.93 47.98 9.81
CA GLN A 310 13.96 47.12 10.39
C GLN A 310 15.14 47.99 10.90
N GLY A 311 15.60 47.71 12.12
CA GLY A 311 16.60 48.53 12.81
C GLY A 311 16.06 49.73 13.61
N MET A 312 14.80 50.15 13.45
CA MET A 312 14.16 51.06 14.41
C MET A 312 13.63 50.34 15.66
N ALA A 313 13.29 49.06 15.54
CA ALA A 313 13.05 48.16 16.65
C ALA A 313 13.86 46.86 16.44
N PRO A 314 15.15 46.84 16.80
CA PRO A 314 15.97 45.63 16.65
C PRO A 314 15.48 44.52 17.57
N ILE A 315 15.61 43.29 17.07
CA ILE A 315 15.31 42.05 17.79
C ILE A 315 16.66 41.43 18.18
N GLU A 316 16.78 41.04 19.44
CA GLU A 316 17.97 40.43 20.04
C GLU A 316 17.57 39.09 20.67
N PHE A 317 18.44 38.10 20.60
CA PHE A 317 18.19 36.76 21.17
C PHE A 317 19.36 36.32 22.06
N ASN A 318 19.07 36.17 23.34
CA ASN A 318 20.00 35.64 24.34
C ASN A 318 19.28 34.46 25.04
N GLU A 319 18.85 34.64 26.29
CA GLU A 319 18.01 33.66 27.02
C GLU A 319 16.52 33.77 26.68
N ARG A 320 16.10 34.92 26.13
CA ARG A 320 14.75 35.24 25.66
C ARG A 320 14.84 36.20 24.48
N THR A 321 13.82 36.22 23.62
CA THR A 321 13.71 37.22 22.55
C THR A 321 13.42 38.59 23.16
N ARG A 322 14.19 39.61 22.79
CA ARG A 322 14.04 41.01 23.24
C ARG A 322 13.84 41.94 22.04
N LEU A 323 12.87 42.83 22.15
CA LEU A 323 12.58 43.89 21.18
C LEU A 323 12.90 45.26 21.82
N ASP A 324 13.86 46.00 21.26
CA ASP A 324 14.23 47.33 21.77
C ASP A 324 13.42 48.43 21.06
N LEU A 325 12.39 48.95 21.74
CA LEU A 325 11.57 50.06 21.27
C LEU A 325 12.19 51.43 21.59
N GLY A 326 13.45 51.48 22.06
CA GLY A 326 14.12 52.69 22.53
C GLY A 326 14.16 53.83 21.50
N ARG A 327 14.26 53.51 20.21
CA ARG A 327 14.30 54.47 19.09
C ARG A 327 12.91 54.97 18.64
N LEU A 328 11.83 54.45 19.22
CA LEU A 328 10.45 54.82 18.90
C LEU A 328 9.88 55.85 19.88
N GLY A 329 8.84 56.59 19.48
CA GLY A 329 8.10 57.46 20.39
C GLY A 329 7.20 56.69 21.36
N ALA A 330 6.72 57.36 22.41
CA ALA A 330 5.63 56.83 23.24
C ALA A 330 4.35 56.67 22.39
N GLY A 331 3.59 55.60 22.62
CA GLY A 331 2.42 55.27 21.80
C GLY A 331 2.06 53.79 21.78
N ALA A 332 1.06 53.45 20.97
CA ALA A 332 0.59 52.08 20.78
C ALA A 332 1.10 51.48 19.47
N TYR A 333 1.55 50.23 19.55
CA TYR A 333 2.10 49.44 18.45
C TYR A 333 1.38 48.09 18.39
N ILE A 334 1.33 47.50 17.20
CA ILE A 334 0.87 46.13 16.98
C ILE A 334 2.09 45.29 16.59
N LEU A 335 2.39 44.26 17.39
CA LEU A 335 3.30 43.21 17.00
C LEU A 335 2.51 42.11 16.29
N HIS A 336 2.94 41.76 15.08
CA HIS A 336 2.44 40.65 14.30
C HIS A 336 3.50 39.55 14.28
N LEU A 337 3.13 38.37 14.75
CA LEU A 337 3.97 37.17 14.78
C LEU A 337 3.33 36.15 13.84
N VAL A 338 4.08 35.64 12.87
CA VAL A 338 3.64 34.52 12.02
C VAL A 338 4.64 33.39 12.14
N ASN A 339 4.24 32.27 12.75
CA ASN A 339 5.10 31.10 12.89
C ASN A 339 5.42 30.52 11.50
N VAL A 340 6.70 30.29 11.19
CA VAL A 340 7.16 29.99 9.83
C VAL A 340 6.87 28.57 9.36
N LYS A 341 6.56 27.66 10.29
CA LYS A 341 6.28 26.24 10.02
C LYS A 341 4.78 25.97 9.92
N SER A 342 4.02 26.35 10.96
CA SER A 342 2.57 26.16 11.05
C SER A 342 1.76 27.24 10.31
N GLY A 343 2.37 28.34 9.89
CA GLY A 343 1.70 29.48 9.27
C GLY A 343 0.81 30.30 10.21
N MET A 344 0.73 29.94 11.50
CA MET A 344 -0.15 30.60 12.47
C MET A 344 0.24 32.07 12.69
N ALA A 345 -0.72 32.97 12.48
CA ALA A 345 -0.60 34.38 12.81
C ALA A 345 -1.12 34.69 14.24
N SER A 346 -0.47 35.62 14.93
CA SER A 346 -0.91 36.18 16.21
C SER A 346 -0.60 37.68 16.28
N ARG A 347 -1.44 38.45 16.98
CA ARG A 347 -1.33 39.91 17.06
C ARG A 347 -1.44 40.40 18.49
N PHE A 348 -0.49 41.23 18.91
CA PHE A 348 -0.39 41.75 20.27
C PHE A 348 -0.27 43.27 20.25
N ARG A 349 -1.05 43.96 21.08
CA ARG A 349 -0.93 45.41 21.27
C ARG A 349 0.11 45.71 22.33
N ILE A 350 1.19 46.37 21.94
CA ILE A 350 2.23 46.88 22.84
C ILE A 350 1.99 48.37 23.11
N VAL A 351 2.16 48.80 24.36
CA VAL A 351 2.12 50.22 24.75
C VAL A 351 3.51 50.64 25.19
N LYS A 352 4.13 51.58 24.46
CA LYS A 352 5.33 52.29 24.90
C LYS A 352 4.93 53.57 25.64
N GLN A 353 5.58 53.81 26.79
CA GLN A 353 5.54 55.04 27.57
C GLN A 353 6.86 55.82 27.43
#